data_AF-A0A962PVS1-F1
#
_entry.id   AF-A0A962PVS1-F1
#
_cell.length_a   1.000
_cell.length_b   1.000
_cell.length_c   1.000
_cell.angle_alpha   90.00
_cell.angle_beta   90.00
_cell.angle_gamma   90.00
#
_symmetry.space_group_name_H-M   'P 1'
#
loop_
_entity.id
_entity.type
_entity.pdbx_description
1 polymer ?
#
loop_
_entity_poly.entity_id
_entity_poly.type
_entity_poly.pdbx_seq_one_letter_code
_entity_poly.pdbx_strand_id
1 'polypeptide(L)'
;MDVYFGDTHVHTGLSADAGGAGTRLMPRDSYRFARGEQVTSNTGQPVRLARPYDFFMITDHSDGMGVITDILEGAPNIMADPEGRKFHEAFVAGGKQAMEATRELIRQFSQGELSPALNYQPGNPNFGRIWEQLIDAAEEF
;
A
#
# COMPACT_ATOMS: atom_id res chain seq x y z
N MET A 1 10.99 -34.14 10.64
CA MET A 1 9.80 -33.30 10.41
C MET A 1 10.29 -31.89 10.47
N ASP A 2 10.21 -31.17 9.35
CA ASP A 2 10.69 -29.80 9.27
C ASP A 2 9.57 -28.86 9.74
N VAL A 3 9.94 -27.80 10.48
CA VAL A 3 9.02 -26.77 10.98
C VAL A 3 9.37 -25.49 10.26
N TYR A 4 8.41 -24.92 9.54
CA TYR A 4 8.56 -23.68 8.79
C TYR A 4 7.99 -22.49 9.57
N PHE A 5 8.63 -21.34 9.43
CA PHE A 5 8.26 -20.08 10.06
C PHE A 5 8.16 -18.98 9.00
N GLY A 6 7.05 -18.26 8.98
CA GLY A 6 6.78 -17.26 7.96
C GLY A 6 5.56 -16.42 8.30
N ASP A 7 5.26 -15.45 7.44
CA ASP A 7 4.11 -14.56 7.56
C ASP A 7 3.18 -14.72 6.34
N THR A 8 1.90 -14.87 6.62
CA THR A 8 0.86 -15.10 5.60
C THR A 8 0.02 -13.87 5.30
N HIS A 9 0.17 -12.78 6.06
CA HIS A 9 -0.71 -11.61 5.93
C HIS A 9 0.06 -10.32 6.16
N VAL A 10 0.69 -9.81 5.10
CA VAL A 10 1.50 -8.58 5.15
C VAL A 10 1.02 -7.58 4.12
N HIS A 11 0.78 -6.34 4.58
CA HIS A 11 0.43 -5.22 3.72
C HIS A 11 1.67 -4.34 3.47
N THR A 12 1.74 -3.74 2.29
CA THR A 12 2.78 -2.85 1.80
C THR A 12 2.21 -1.43 1.61
N GLY A 13 3.07 -0.50 1.18
CA GLY A 13 2.67 0.86 0.82
C GLY A 13 1.68 0.95 -0.35
N LEU A 14 1.45 -0.13 -1.11
CA LEU A 14 0.45 -0.18 -2.19
C LEU A 14 -0.98 -0.35 -1.68
N SER A 15 -1.16 -0.95 -0.49
CA SER A 15 -2.48 -1.13 0.09
C SER A 15 -3.02 0.18 0.62
N ALA A 16 -4.29 0.48 0.34
CA ALA A 16 -4.90 1.75 0.72
C ALA A 16 -4.89 1.98 2.24
N ASP A 17 -5.11 0.93 3.03
CA ASP A 17 -5.10 0.99 4.48
C ASP A 17 -3.69 1.22 5.05
N ALA A 18 -2.71 0.43 4.63
CA ALA A 18 -1.34 0.48 5.14
C ALA A 18 -0.61 1.72 4.64
N GLY A 19 -0.70 2.01 3.33
CA GLY A 19 -0.20 3.25 2.74
C GLY A 19 -0.84 4.49 3.39
N GLY A 20 -2.15 4.45 3.63
CA GLY A 20 -2.85 5.54 4.31
C GLY A 20 -2.43 5.69 5.78
N ALA A 21 -2.13 4.58 6.45
CA ALA A 21 -1.63 4.57 7.83
C ALA A 21 -0.14 4.94 7.95
N GLY A 22 0.56 5.14 6.83
CA GLY A 22 1.94 5.62 6.80
C GLY A 22 2.99 4.57 6.42
N THR A 23 2.59 3.37 5.98
CA THR A 23 3.52 2.39 5.40
C THR A 23 4.10 2.90 4.09
N ARG A 24 5.44 2.85 3.97
CA ARG A 24 6.15 3.29 2.78
C ARG A 24 6.98 2.21 2.11
N LEU A 25 7.22 1.08 2.78
CA LEU A 25 7.91 -0.06 2.17
C LEU A 25 7.04 -0.67 1.07
N MET A 26 7.64 -0.84 -0.10
CA MET A 26 6.98 -1.38 -1.29
C MET A 26 7.22 -2.90 -1.38
N PRO A 27 6.54 -3.64 -2.28
CA PRO A 27 6.65 -5.10 -2.33
C PRO A 27 8.08 -5.65 -2.36
N ARG A 28 8.96 -5.05 -3.16
CA ARG A 28 10.38 -5.45 -3.24
C ARG A 28 11.12 -5.26 -1.91
N ASP A 29 10.82 -4.20 -1.17
CA ASP A 29 11.42 -3.98 0.15
C ASP A 29 10.94 -5.03 1.14
N SER A 30 9.65 -5.38 1.09
CA SER A 30 9.05 -6.42 1.92
C SER A 30 9.66 -7.81 1.65
N TYR A 31 9.89 -8.17 0.39
CA TYR A 31 10.58 -9.43 0.05
C TYR A 31 12.04 -9.44 0.51
N ARG A 32 12.80 -8.36 0.29
CA ARG A 32 14.17 -8.22 0.82
C ARG A 32 14.20 -8.40 2.33
N PHE A 33 13.29 -7.74 3.04
CA PHE A 33 13.17 -7.87 4.50
C PHE A 33 12.87 -9.31 4.92
N ALA A 34 11.92 -9.97 4.25
CA ALA A 34 11.55 -11.36 4.52
C ALA A 34 12.72 -12.35 4.30
N ARG A 35 13.58 -12.08 3.30
CA ARG A 35 14.82 -12.85 3.02
C ARG A 35 15.98 -12.53 3.97
N GLY A 36 15.78 -11.63 4.93
CA GLY A 36 16.75 -11.27 5.97
C GLY A 36 17.71 -10.15 5.56
N GLU A 37 17.43 -9.43 4.46
CA GLU A 37 18.16 -8.22 4.14
C GLU A 37 17.76 -7.08 5.09
N GLN A 38 18.65 -6.11 5.26
CA GLN A 38 18.34 -4.91 6.04
C GLN A 38 17.57 -3.92 5.17
N VAL A 39 16.48 -3.38 5.72
CA VAL A 39 15.69 -2.31 5.10
C VAL A 39 15.58 -1.11 6.05
N THR A 40 15.15 0.03 5.54
CA THR A 40 14.87 1.22 6.36
C THR A 40 13.38 1.27 6.71
N SER A 41 13.05 1.35 7.99
CA SER A 41 11.66 1.45 8.47
C SER A 41 11.03 2.80 8.13
N ASN A 42 9.71 2.91 8.31
CA ASN A 42 8.98 4.20 8.16
C ASN A 42 9.48 5.30 9.12
N THR A 43 10.20 4.95 10.19
CA THR A 43 10.81 5.90 11.14
C THR A 43 12.29 6.19 10.84
N GLY A 44 12.79 5.73 9.68
CA GLY A 44 14.17 5.93 9.24
C GLY A 44 15.18 5.01 9.94
N GLN A 45 14.73 4.04 10.73
CA GLN A 45 15.62 3.13 11.45
C GLN A 45 15.99 1.93 10.56
N PRO A 46 17.27 1.53 10.51
CA PRO A 46 17.65 0.28 9.86
C PRO A 46 17.07 -0.89 10.65
N VAL A 47 16.35 -1.79 9.96
CA VAL A 47 15.72 -2.97 10.56
C VAL A 47 16.04 -4.21 9.74
N ARG A 48 16.18 -5.35 10.43
CA ARG A 48 16.44 -6.66 9.84
C ARG A 48 15.83 -7.74 10.74
N LEU A 49 15.26 -8.79 10.15
CA LEU A 49 14.78 -9.94 10.91
C LEU A 49 15.95 -10.68 11.60
N ALA A 50 15.69 -11.25 12.77
CA ALA A 50 16.67 -12.07 13.47
C ALA A 50 17.00 -13.38 12.71
N ARG A 51 16.03 -13.88 11.94
CA ARG A 51 16.18 -14.96 10.96
C ARG A 51 15.30 -14.67 9.73
N PRO A 52 15.71 -15.05 8.52
CA PRO A 52 14.83 -15.03 7.35
C PRO A 52 13.59 -15.92 7.57
N TYR A 53 12.51 -15.59 6.87
CA TYR A 53 11.32 -16.44 6.79
C TYR A 53 11.53 -17.59 5.81
N ASP A 54 10.88 -18.72 6.10
CA ASP A 54 10.82 -19.88 5.21
C ASP A 54 9.72 -19.72 4.14
N PHE A 55 8.71 -18.90 4.42
CA PHE A 55 7.67 -18.47 3.48
C PHE A 55 7.18 -17.06 3.83
N PHE A 56 6.72 -16.31 2.83
CA PHE A 56 6.25 -14.94 3.02
C PHE A 56 5.18 -14.60 1.99
N MET A 57 4.13 -13.90 2.41
CA MET A 57 3.02 -13.52 1.54
C MET A 57 2.71 -12.03 1.69
N ILE A 58 2.72 -11.33 0.56
CA ILE A 58 2.12 -9.99 0.46
C ILE A 58 0.63 -10.18 0.15
N THR A 59 -0.22 -9.59 0.98
CA THR A 59 -1.67 -9.70 0.91
C THR A 59 -2.31 -8.33 0.99
N ASP A 60 -1.87 -7.42 0.12
CA ASP A 60 -2.46 -6.10 -0.03
C ASP A 60 -3.95 -6.19 -0.40
N HIS A 61 -4.71 -5.17 0.00
CA HIS A 61 -6.07 -5.00 -0.48
C HIS A 61 -6.07 -4.81 -2.00
N SER A 62 -6.77 -5.69 -2.72
CA SER A 62 -7.01 -5.51 -4.15
C SER A 62 -7.94 -4.32 -4.38
N ASP A 63 -8.92 -4.15 -3.51
CA ASP A 63 -9.82 -3.01 -3.54
C ASP A 63 -9.08 -1.70 -3.22
N GLY A 64 -9.02 -0.80 -4.20
CA GLY A 64 -8.25 0.44 -4.06
C GLY A 64 -6.74 0.26 -4.23
N MET A 65 -6.27 -0.89 -4.74
CA MET A 65 -4.84 -1.17 -4.88
C MET A 65 -4.13 -0.09 -5.71
N GLY A 66 -3.11 0.55 -5.10
CA GLY A 66 -2.34 1.62 -5.72
C GLY A 66 -3.03 2.99 -5.77
N VAL A 67 -4.29 3.14 -5.37
CA VAL A 67 -4.91 4.48 -5.32
C VAL A 67 -4.18 5.37 -4.33
N ILE A 68 -3.72 4.81 -3.21
CA ILE A 68 -3.07 5.58 -2.16
C ILE A 68 -1.75 6.19 -2.61
N THR A 69 -1.00 5.52 -3.48
CA THR A 69 0.24 6.09 -4.03
C THR A 69 -0.08 7.28 -4.91
N ASP A 70 -1.08 7.17 -5.78
CA ASP A 70 -1.50 8.26 -6.66
C ASP A 70 -2.08 9.44 -5.86
N ILE A 71 -2.80 9.16 -4.76
CA ILE A 71 -3.28 10.18 -3.84
C ILE A 71 -2.11 10.89 -3.15
N LEU A 72 -1.14 10.14 -2.62
CA LEU A 72 0.03 10.72 -1.94
C LEU A 72 0.88 11.58 -2.89
N GLU A 73 1.04 11.12 -4.13
CA GLU A 73 1.83 11.81 -5.17
C GLU A 73 1.09 12.98 -5.82
N GLY A 74 -0.22 13.08 -5.63
CA GLY A 74 -1.04 14.09 -6.29
C GLY A 74 -1.12 13.87 -7.80
N ALA A 75 -1.35 12.62 -8.22
CA ALA A 75 -1.43 12.26 -9.62
C ALA A 75 -2.50 13.09 -10.36
N PRO A 76 -2.34 13.41 -11.66
CA PRO A 76 -3.23 14.33 -12.38
C PRO A 76 -4.72 13.96 -12.32
N ASN A 77 -5.06 12.67 -12.38
CA ASN A 77 -6.44 12.20 -12.27
C ASN A 77 -7.03 12.42 -10.87
N ILE A 78 -6.20 12.28 -9.82
CA ILE A 78 -6.60 12.56 -8.43
C ILE A 78 -6.81 14.06 -8.25
N MET A 79 -5.88 14.87 -8.76
CA MET A 79 -5.94 16.33 -8.60
C MET A 79 -7.02 16.98 -9.47
N ALA A 80 -7.50 16.33 -10.53
CA ALA A 80 -8.66 16.77 -11.28
C ALA A 80 -9.98 16.60 -10.48
N ASP A 81 -10.04 15.59 -9.61
CA ASP A 81 -11.21 15.27 -8.80
C ASP A 81 -11.25 16.08 -7.47
N PRO A 82 -12.38 16.71 -7.10
CA PRO A 82 -12.47 17.46 -5.84
C PRO A 82 -12.25 16.60 -4.59
N GLU A 83 -12.74 15.37 -4.58
CA GLU A 83 -12.56 14.45 -3.46
C GLU A 83 -11.10 13.95 -3.42
N GLY A 84 -10.52 13.64 -4.57
CA GLY A 84 -9.10 13.33 -4.70
C GLY A 84 -8.18 14.43 -4.17
N ARG A 85 -8.42 15.70 -4.52
CA ARG A 85 -7.69 16.85 -3.96
C ARG A 85 -7.81 16.94 -2.45
N LYS A 86 -9.03 16.78 -1.90
CA LYS A 86 -9.26 16.77 -0.45
C LYS A 86 -8.41 15.72 0.23
N PHE A 87 -8.38 14.50 -0.30
CA PHE A 87 -7.57 13.42 0.28
C PHE A 87 -6.07 13.74 0.17
N HIS A 88 -5.59 14.18 -1.00
CA HIS A 88 -4.19 14.57 -1.18
C HIS A 88 -3.75 15.62 -0.16
N GLU A 89 -4.52 16.70 -0.01
CA GLU A 89 -4.25 17.77 0.97
C GLU A 89 -4.19 17.23 2.40
N ALA A 90 -5.12 16.35 2.78
CA ALA A 90 -5.14 15.75 4.12
C ALA A 90 -3.93 14.83 4.37
N PHE A 91 -3.52 14.06 3.36
CA PHE A 91 -2.33 13.21 3.46
C PHE A 91 -1.03 14.03 3.50
N VAL A 92 -0.92 15.10 2.72
CA VAL A 92 0.22 16.04 2.75
C VAL A 92 0.30 16.74 4.11
N ALA A 93 -0.83 17.13 4.70
CA ALA A 93 -0.86 17.71 6.05
C ALA A 93 -0.34 16.73 7.11
N GLY A 94 -0.47 15.43 6.88
CA GLY A 94 0.03 14.38 7.77
C GLY A 94 -0.73 14.31 9.09
N GLY A 95 -0.15 13.60 10.05
CA GLY A 95 -0.66 13.55 11.43
C GLY A 95 -2.12 13.11 11.55
N LYS A 96 -2.91 13.83 12.36
CA LYS A 96 -4.31 13.49 12.65
C LYS A 96 -5.18 13.57 11.39
N GLN A 97 -4.92 14.54 10.51
CA GLN A 97 -5.66 14.74 9.27
C GLN A 97 -5.47 13.56 8.32
N ALA A 98 -4.23 13.08 8.13
CA ALA A 98 -3.97 11.89 7.35
C ALA A 98 -4.66 10.65 7.95
N MET A 99 -4.64 10.49 9.28
CA MET A 99 -5.34 9.37 9.92
C MET A 99 -6.85 9.43 9.77
N GLU A 100 -7.46 10.62 9.83
CA GLU A 100 -8.89 10.82 9.60
C GLU A 100 -9.23 10.54 8.13
N ALA A 101 -8.40 11.02 7.20
CA ALA A 101 -8.52 10.75 5.77
C ALA A 101 -8.45 9.26 5.45
N THR A 102 -7.52 8.50 6.03
CA THR A 102 -7.45 7.04 5.85
C THR A 102 -8.72 6.35 6.30
N ARG A 103 -9.26 6.72 7.48
CA ARG A 103 -10.52 6.16 7.97
C ARG A 103 -11.70 6.53 7.09
N GLU A 104 -11.74 7.77 6.61
CA GLU A 104 -12.80 8.24 5.73
C GLU A 104 -12.74 7.53 4.37
N LEU A 105 -11.56 7.36 3.78
CA LEU A 105 -11.33 6.63 2.53
C LEU A 105 -11.83 5.19 2.63
N ILE A 106 -11.43 4.46 3.69
CA ILE A 106 -11.88 3.09 3.94
C ILE A 106 -13.40 3.03 4.16
N ARG A 107 -13.96 3.98 4.92
CA ARG A 107 -15.40 4.05 5.17
C ARG A 107 -16.16 4.27 3.87
N GLN A 108 -15.80 5.29 3.09
CA GLN A 108 -16.46 5.61 1.82
C GLN A 108 -16.36 4.45 0.84
N PHE A 109 -15.19 3.78 0.77
CA PHE A 109 -15.03 2.59 -0.03
C PHE A 109 -16.04 1.50 0.38
N SER A 110 -16.11 1.18 1.67
CA SER A 110 -17.00 0.14 2.20
C SER A 110 -18.48 0.39 1.94
N GLN A 111 -18.87 1.66 1.78
CA GLN A 111 -20.24 2.09 1.51
C GLN A 111 -20.53 2.34 0.02
N GLY A 112 -19.53 2.20 -0.86
CA GLY A 112 -19.68 2.50 -2.29
C GLY A 112 -19.87 4.01 -2.57
N GLU A 113 -19.36 4.87 -1.69
CA GLU A 113 -19.50 6.33 -1.77
C GLU A 113 -18.30 7.02 -2.42
N LEU A 114 -17.20 6.30 -2.71
CA LEU A 114 -16.01 6.89 -3.32
C LEU A 114 -16.27 7.41 -4.73
N SER A 115 -15.65 8.55 -5.06
CA SER A 115 -15.62 9.03 -6.44
C SER A 115 -15.00 7.99 -7.38
N PRO A 116 -15.44 7.95 -8.66
CA PRO A 116 -14.85 7.04 -9.66
C PRO A 116 -13.34 7.24 -9.86
N ALA A 117 -12.81 8.44 -9.58
CA ALA A 117 -11.39 8.74 -9.67
C ALA A 117 -10.56 8.04 -8.58
N LEU A 118 -11.19 7.66 -7.46
CA LEU A 118 -10.56 7.02 -6.30
C LEU A 118 -10.88 5.53 -6.20
N ASN A 119 -11.89 5.05 -6.93
CA ASN A 119 -12.30 3.66 -6.87
C ASN A 119 -11.48 2.78 -7.84
N TYR A 120 -10.25 2.44 -7.44
CA TYR A 120 -9.39 1.54 -8.21
C TYR A 120 -9.84 0.10 -8.02
N GLN A 121 -10.34 -0.51 -9.10
CA GLN A 121 -10.89 -1.87 -9.13
C GLN A 121 -10.45 -2.58 -10.42
N PRO A 122 -10.60 -3.91 -10.54
CA PRO A 122 -10.38 -4.61 -11.79
C PRO A 122 -11.11 -3.92 -12.97
N GLY A 123 -10.36 -3.67 -14.06
CA GLY A 123 -10.82 -2.89 -15.21
C GLY A 123 -10.39 -1.42 -15.21
N ASN A 124 -9.91 -0.88 -14.08
CA ASN A 124 -9.21 0.40 -14.06
C ASN A 124 -7.77 0.20 -14.58
N PRO A 125 -7.28 1.01 -15.54
CA PRO A 125 -5.93 0.86 -16.09
C PRO A 125 -4.82 1.05 -15.06
N ASN A 126 -5.02 1.90 -14.05
CA ASN A 126 -4.05 2.07 -12.97
C ASN A 126 -3.99 0.83 -12.07
N PHE A 127 -5.14 0.21 -11.77
CA PHE A 127 -5.18 -1.07 -11.07
C PHE A 127 -4.41 -2.15 -11.84
N GLY A 128 -4.64 -2.27 -13.15
CA GLY A 128 -3.97 -3.28 -13.99
C GLY A 128 -2.45 -3.14 -14.00
N ARG A 129 -1.95 -1.91 -14.12
CA ARG A 129 -0.51 -1.62 -14.04
C ARG A 129 0.09 -2.03 -12.68
N ILE A 130 -0.59 -1.73 -11.58
CA ILE A 130 -0.09 -2.06 -10.23
C ILE A 130 -0.14 -3.58 -10.00
N TRP A 131 -1.17 -4.26 -10.54
CA TRP A 131 -1.26 -5.71 -10.51
C TRP A 131 -0.07 -6.38 -11.20
N GLU A 132 0.30 -5.91 -12.40
CA GLU A 132 1.50 -6.40 -13.10
C GLU A 132 2.78 -6.15 -12.28
N GLN A 133 2.93 -4.96 -11.69
CA GLN A 133 4.08 -4.63 -10.86
C GLN A 133 4.21 -5.52 -9.60
N LEU A 134 3.09 -5.92 -9.01
CA LEU A 134 3.06 -6.86 -7.89
C LEU A 134 3.48 -8.26 -8.31
N ILE A 135 3.00 -8.74 -9.47
CA ILE A 135 3.42 -10.03 -10.04
C ILE A 135 4.91 -10.00 -10.34
N ASP A 136 5.40 -8.97 -11.04
CA ASP A 136 6.82 -8.84 -11.37
C ASP A 136 7.69 -8.82 -10.12
N ALA A 137 7.25 -8.15 -9.05
CA ALA A 137 7.96 -8.14 -7.77
C ALA A 137 7.95 -9.52 -7.09
N ALA A 138 6.91 -10.33 -7.26
CA ALA A 138 6.85 -11.69 -6.72
C ALA A 138 7.76 -12.65 -7.51
N GLU A 139 7.77 -12.55 -8.84
CA GLU A 139 8.58 -13.41 -9.73
C GLU A 139 10.09 -13.10 -9.65
N GLU A 140 10.47 -11.89 -9.25
CA GLU A 140 11.86 -11.50 -9.06
C GLU A 140 12.53 -12.16 -7.83
N PHE A 141 11.75 -12.58 -6.83
CA PHE A 141 12.24 -12.95 -5.49
C PHE A 141 12.09 -14.43 -5.12
#